data_AF-A0A0K8QVP0-F1
#
_entry.id   AF-A0A0K8QVP0-F1
#
_cell.length_a   1.000
_cell.length_b   1.000
_cell.length_c   1.000
_cell.angle_alpha   90.00
_cell.angle_beta   90.00
_cell.angle_gamma   90.00
#
_symmetry.space_group_name_H-M   'P 1'
#
loop_
_entity.id
_entity.type
_entity.pdbx_description
1 polymer ?
#
loop_
_entity_poly.entity_id
_entity_poly.type
_entity_poly.pdbx_seq_one_letter_code
_entity_poly.pdbx_strand_id
1 'polypeptide(L)'
;MSELPNDFNNPAINWEDLPKATREFTCFLDLVIDETLELGTEEFTPTYIRCFGKKCHGIIETSINLSEESINWRCTYCDKSGTITKLFGR
;
A
#
# COMPACT_ATOMS: atom_id res chain seq x y z
N MET A 1 7.75 -27.69 6.99
CA MET A 1 7.50 -26.87 5.79
C MET A 1 6.30 -26.01 6.12
N SER A 2 6.51 -24.73 6.40
CA SER A 2 5.41 -23.79 6.64
C SER A 2 4.73 -23.54 5.30
N GLU A 3 3.44 -23.88 5.21
CA GLU A 3 2.58 -23.52 4.09
C GLU A 3 2.69 -21.99 3.89
N LEU A 4 3.05 -21.58 2.67
CA LEU A 4 3.04 -20.16 2.32
C LEU A 4 1.60 -19.68 2.48
N PRO A 5 1.32 -18.61 3.25
CA PRO A 5 -0.02 -18.30 3.75
C PRO A 5 -1.03 -17.88 2.68
N ASN A 6 -0.69 -17.85 1.39
CA ASN A 6 -1.58 -17.44 0.32
C ASN A 6 -1.32 -18.27 -0.96
N ASP A 7 -2.03 -19.37 -1.12
CA ASP A 7 -2.32 -19.86 -2.47
C ASP A 7 -3.34 -18.91 -3.09
N PHE A 8 -2.91 -18.07 -4.02
CA PHE A 8 -3.80 -17.12 -4.72
C PHE A 8 -4.95 -17.83 -5.48
N ASN A 9 -4.80 -19.13 -5.77
CA ASN A 9 -5.84 -19.93 -6.40
C ASN A 9 -6.79 -20.59 -5.38
N ASN A 10 -6.44 -20.57 -4.10
CA ASN A 10 -7.24 -21.11 -3.00
C ASN A 10 -7.13 -20.22 -1.76
N PRO A 11 -7.70 -19.00 -1.79
CA PRO A 11 -7.59 -18.07 -0.69
C PRO A 11 -8.34 -18.61 0.54
N ALA A 12 -7.77 -18.39 1.73
CA ALA A 12 -8.37 -18.84 2.99
C ALA A 12 -9.72 -18.12 3.30
N ILE A 13 -9.98 -16.98 2.67
CA ILE A 13 -11.18 -16.15 2.85
C ILE A 13 -11.59 -15.60 1.48
N ASN A 14 -12.90 -15.62 1.15
CA ASN A 14 -13.39 -14.97 -0.08
C ASN A 14 -13.31 -13.45 0.05
N TRP A 15 -13.03 -12.77 -1.06
CA TRP A 15 -12.92 -11.32 -1.09
C TRP A 15 -14.19 -10.62 -0.59
N GLU A 16 -15.37 -11.11 -0.98
CA GLU A 16 -16.66 -10.53 -0.63
C GLU A 16 -16.96 -10.58 0.87
N ASP A 17 -16.37 -11.57 1.57
CA ASP A 17 -16.53 -11.79 3.01
C ASP A 17 -15.67 -10.82 3.85
N LEU A 18 -14.67 -10.16 3.24
CA LEU A 18 -13.86 -9.18 3.94
C LEU A 18 -14.69 -7.92 4.27
N PRO A 19 -14.51 -7.34 5.47
CA PRO A 19 -15.11 -6.07 5.82
C PRO A 19 -14.82 -5.02 4.75
N LYS A 20 -15.82 -4.20 4.41
CA LYS A 20 -15.69 -3.17 3.36
C LYS A 20 -14.44 -2.29 3.58
N ALA A 21 -14.20 -1.87 4.82
CA ALA A 21 -13.03 -1.05 5.16
C ALA A 21 -11.70 -1.77 4.90
N THR A 22 -11.65 -3.08 5.11
CA THR A 22 -10.46 -3.89 4.79
C THR A 22 -10.23 -3.91 3.29
N ARG A 23 -11.28 -4.17 2.50
CA ARG A 23 -11.19 -4.15 1.03
C ARG A 23 -10.75 -2.80 0.48
N GLU A 24 -11.37 -1.71 0.97
CA GLU A 24 -11.00 -0.34 0.59
C GLU A 24 -9.54 -0.03 0.93
N PHE A 25 -9.07 -0.50 2.09
CA PHE A 25 -7.68 -0.32 2.49
C PHE A 25 -6.70 -1.15 1.64
N THR A 26 -7.05 -2.39 1.28
CA THR A 26 -6.26 -3.19 0.34
C THR A 26 -6.15 -2.50 -1.01
N CYS A 27 -7.26 -2.07 -1.61
CA CYS A 27 -7.23 -1.33 -2.88
C CYS A 27 -6.41 -0.03 -2.78
N PHE A 28 -6.46 0.65 -1.62
CA PHE A 28 -5.62 1.82 -1.37
C PHE A 28 -4.13 1.47 -1.39
N LEU A 29 -3.72 0.37 -0.75
CA LEU A 29 -2.34 -0.08 -0.75
C LEU A 29 -1.87 -0.49 -2.16
N ASP A 30 -2.73 -1.15 -2.94
CA ASP A 30 -2.42 -1.52 -4.32
C ASP A 30 -2.13 -0.27 -5.17
N LEU A 31 -2.96 0.77 -5.05
CA LEU A 31 -2.71 2.06 -5.72
C LEU A 31 -1.38 2.70 -5.29
N VAL A 32 -1.07 2.66 -3.99
CA VAL A 32 0.21 3.18 -3.48
C VAL A 32 1.39 2.42 -4.08
N ILE A 33 1.28 1.09 -4.23
CA ILE A 33 2.34 0.28 -4.84
C ILE A 33 2.50 0.64 -6.32
N ASP A 34 1.41 0.60 -7.09
CA ASP A 34 1.44 0.86 -8.54
C ASP A 34 2.05 2.23 -8.84
N GLU A 35 1.55 3.29 -8.19
CA GLU A 35 2.02 4.65 -8.41
C GLU A 35 3.49 4.82 -7.99
N THR A 36 3.91 4.23 -6.87
CA THR A 36 5.30 4.37 -6.42
C THR A 36 6.28 3.65 -7.34
N LEU A 37 5.90 2.47 -7.85
CA LEU A 37 6.72 1.73 -8.81
C LEU A 37 6.77 2.43 -10.17
N GLU A 38 5.70 3.11 -10.58
CA GLU A 38 5.70 3.94 -11.80
C GLU A 38 6.60 5.18 -11.66
N LEU A 39 6.56 5.86 -10.50
CA LEU A 39 7.40 7.03 -10.21
C LEU A 39 8.88 6.67 -10.01
N GLY A 40 9.17 5.56 -9.33
CA GLY A 40 10.53 5.02 -9.15
C GLY A 40 11.49 5.93 -8.35
N THR A 41 10.97 6.79 -7.48
CA THR A 41 11.73 7.83 -6.77
C THR A 41 11.98 7.49 -5.30
N GLU A 42 13.21 7.70 -4.84
CA GLU A 42 13.60 7.51 -3.44
C GLU A 42 13.24 8.70 -2.53
N GLU A 43 12.90 9.85 -3.13
CA GLU A 43 12.41 11.02 -2.41
C GLU A 43 10.87 11.03 -2.36
N PHE A 44 10.31 11.50 -1.23
CA PHE A 44 8.86 11.62 -1.07
C PHE A 44 8.26 12.51 -2.16
N THR A 45 7.48 11.90 -3.04
CA THR A 45 6.87 12.56 -4.19
C THR A 45 5.35 12.49 -4.06
N PRO A 46 4.64 13.62 -4.25
CA PRO A 46 3.18 13.63 -4.24
C PRO A 46 2.59 12.75 -5.35
N THR A 47 1.53 12.01 -4.99
CA THR A 47 0.74 11.17 -5.91
C THR A 47 -0.63 11.79 -6.17
N TYR A 48 -1.40 11.20 -7.09
CA TYR A 48 -2.82 11.53 -7.26
C TYR A 48 -3.75 10.81 -6.27
N ILE A 49 -3.20 10.00 -5.37
CA ILE A 49 -3.95 9.17 -4.44
C ILE A 49 -4.41 10.03 -3.26
N ARG A 50 -5.72 10.04 -3.00
CA ARG A 50 -6.29 10.71 -1.82
C ARG A 50 -6.11 9.86 -0.57
N CYS A 51 -5.96 10.52 0.57
CA CYS A 51 -5.91 9.84 1.86
C CYS A 51 -7.18 9.03 2.13
N PHE A 52 -7.03 7.78 2.56
CA PHE A 52 -8.15 6.91 2.99
C PHE A 52 -8.79 7.34 4.33
N GLY A 53 -8.18 8.28 5.05
CA GLY A 53 -8.72 8.80 6.30
C GLY A 53 -10.04 9.54 6.11
N LYS A 54 -11.07 9.16 6.87
CA LYS A 54 -12.38 9.84 6.83
C LYS A 54 -12.23 11.36 7.01
N LYS A 55 -12.81 12.13 6.08
CA LYS A 55 -12.78 13.61 6.04
C LYS A 55 -11.39 14.23 5.85
N CYS A 56 -10.35 13.44 5.57
CA CYS A 56 -9.05 13.96 5.19
C CYS A 56 -9.10 14.42 3.72
N HIS A 57 -8.49 15.58 3.44
CA HIS A 57 -8.38 16.13 2.08
C HIS A 57 -6.94 16.10 1.56
N GLY A 58 -6.02 15.51 2.33
CA GLY A 58 -4.63 15.36 1.91
C GLY A 58 -4.46 14.30 0.82
N ILE A 59 -3.42 14.47 0.02
CA ILE A 59 -2.90 13.48 -0.92
C ILE A 59 -1.80 12.64 -0.25
N ILE A 60 -1.52 11.48 -0.82
CA ILE A 60 -0.42 10.63 -0.40
C ILE A 60 0.86 11.06 -1.11
N GLU A 61 1.94 11.17 -0.36
CA GLU A 61 3.31 11.18 -0.88
C GLU A 61 3.90 9.79 -0.68
N THR A 62 4.68 9.32 -1.66
CA THR A 62 5.35 8.03 -1.59
C THR A 62 6.83 8.13 -1.94
N SER A 63 7.61 7.17 -1.46
CA SER A 63 8.97 6.93 -1.90
C SER A 63 9.30 5.45 -1.85
N ILE A 64 10.18 5.00 -2.75
CA ILE A 64 10.75 3.66 -2.71
C ILE A 64 12.08 3.68 -1.96
N ASN A 65 12.31 2.70 -1.09
CA ASN A 65 13.62 2.39 -0.54
C ASN A 65 14.10 1.08 -1.15
N LEU A 66 15.00 1.18 -2.13
CA LEU A 66 15.55 0.02 -2.82
C LEU A 66 16.42 -0.85 -1.91
N SER A 67 17.09 -0.27 -0.92
CA SER A 67 17.96 -1.01 0.00
C SER A 67 17.17 -1.89 0.98
N GLU A 68 16.01 -1.42 1.41
CA GLU A 68 15.11 -2.14 2.34
C GLU A 68 14.00 -2.89 1.62
N GLU A 69 13.97 -2.83 0.28
CA GLU A 69 12.90 -3.38 -0.56
C GLU A 69 11.50 -2.97 -0.06
N SER A 70 11.35 -1.66 0.20
CA SER A 70 10.15 -1.09 0.83
C SER A 70 9.61 0.14 0.11
N ILE A 71 8.32 0.40 0.28
CA ILE A 71 7.64 1.64 -0.10
C ILE A 71 7.20 2.33 1.17
N ASN A 72 7.59 3.59 1.33
CA ASN A 72 7.10 4.45 2.40
C ASN A 72 6.02 5.37 1.83
N TRP A 73 4.93 5.54 2.57
CA TRP A 73 3.87 6.46 2.20
C TRP A 73 3.42 7.29 3.39
N ARG A 74 3.03 8.53 3.13
CA ARG A 74 2.49 9.44 4.15
C ARG A 74 1.45 10.36 3.57
N CYS A 75 0.48 10.76 4.38
CA CYS A 75 -0.46 11.80 4.00
C CYS A 75 0.15 13.19 4.23
N THR A 76 -0.11 14.10 3.30
CA THR A 76 0.29 15.52 3.36
C THR A 76 -0.47 16.36 4.40
N TYR A 77 -1.57 15.84 4.94
CA TYR A 77 -2.47 16.61 5.82
C TYR A 77 -2.68 16.00 7.20
N CYS A 78 -2.77 14.68 7.31
CA CYS A 78 -2.95 14.00 8.59
C CYS A 78 -1.82 13.01 8.85
N ASP A 79 -1.79 12.49 10.06
CA ASP A 79 -0.67 11.70 10.59
C ASP A 79 -0.66 10.25 10.07
N LYS A 80 -1.41 9.95 9.02
CA LYS A 80 -1.47 8.61 8.44
C LYS A 80 -0.26 8.37 7.56
N SER A 81 0.46 7.31 7.89
CA SER A 81 1.61 6.85 7.13
C SER A 81 1.73 5.33 7.26
N GLY A 82 2.57 4.74 6.43
CA GLY A 82 2.92 3.34 6.53
C GLY A 82 4.10 2.97 5.65
N THR A 83 4.56 1.73 5.85
CA THR A 83 5.64 1.13 5.09
C THR A 83 5.17 -0.23 4.57
N ILE A 84 5.34 -0.47 3.28
CA ILE A 84 5.08 -1.75 2.62
C ILE A 84 6.45 -2.38 2.36
N THR A 85 6.74 -3.52 2.95
CA THR A 85 8.04 -4.20 2.86
C THR A 85 7.95 -5.50 2.07
N LYS A 86 9.10 -6.10 1.71
CA LYS A 86 9.19 -7.39 1.02
C LYS A 86 8.55 -7.38 -0.38
N LEU A 87 8.70 -6.27 -1.09
CA LEU A 87 8.10 -6.07 -2.40
C LEU A 87 8.52 -7.11 -3.44
N PHE A 88 9.75 -7.62 -3.34
CA PHE A 88 10.32 -8.54 -4.33
C PHE A 88 10.34 -10.01 -3.87
N GLY A 89 9.81 -10.31 -2.67
CA GLY A 89 9.58 -11.68 -2.20
C GLY A 89 10.83 -12.58 -2.09
N ARG A 90 12.03 -11.99 -1.93
CA ARG A 90 13.29 -12.72 -1.74
C ARG A 90 13.51 -13.19 -0.30
#